data_AF-A0A653RKC4-F1
#
_entry.id   AF-A0A653RKC4-F1
#
_cell.length_a   1.000
_cell.length_b   1.000
_cell.length_c   1.000
_cell.angle_alpha   90.00
_cell.angle_beta   90.00
_cell.angle_gamma   90.00
#
_symmetry.space_group_name_H-M   'P 1'
#
loop_
_entity.id
_entity.type
_entity.pdbx_description
1 polymer ?
#
loop_
_entity_poly.entity_id
_entity_poly.type
_entity_poly.pdbx_seq_one_letter_code
_entity_poly.pdbx_strand_id
1 'polypeptide(L)'
;MNKKNPGASQNTSRDVYLDRVDRLTTELRSQSTELERLHAIYDELDARNGLLHNEVLRLKRAQRTNVQDLAHVAAALVHMSKIKGVALDPTTVGILRRRGWLPSKSRTGALRA
;
A
#
# COMPACT_ATOMS: atom_id res chain seq x y z
N MET A 1 -55.70 58.21 -20.52
CA MET A 1 -55.20 57.81 -19.19
C MET A 1 -54.88 56.31 -19.23
N ASN A 2 -53.60 55.94 -19.32
CA ASN A 2 -53.16 54.53 -19.27
C ASN A 2 -52.66 54.21 -17.86
N LYS A 3 -53.42 53.40 -17.12
CA LYS A 3 -52.95 52.83 -15.84
C LYS A 3 -51.97 51.70 -16.17
N LYS A 4 -50.67 51.94 -15.98
CA LYS A 4 -49.67 50.86 -15.95
C LYS A 4 -49.91 50.05 -14.67
N ASN A 5 -50.25 48.77 -14.82
CA ASN A 5 -50.45 47.85 -13.70
C ASN A 5 -49.08 47.53 -13.05
N PRO A 6 -48.85 47.92 -11.77
CA PRO A 6 -47.57 47.67 -11.09
C PRO A 6 -47.35 46.19 -10.74
N GLY A 7 -48.36 45.32 -10.84
CA GLY A 7 -48.26 43.90 -10.50
C GLY A 7 -47.45 43.04 -11.49
N ALA A 8 -47.29 43.48 -12.75
CA ALA A 8 -46.60 42.68 -13.77
C ALA A 8 -45.08 42.59 -13.55
N SER A 9 -44.45 43.64 -13.01
CA SER A 9 -43.01 43.66 -12.72
C SER A 9 -42.63 42.99 -11.40
N GLN A 10 -43.56 42.91 -10.43
CA GLN A 10 -43.31 42.21 -9.18
C GLN A 10 -43.35 40.68 -9.35
N ASN A 11 -44.22 40.18 -10.23
CA ASN A 11 -44.32 38.75 -10.51
C ASN A 11 -43.07 38.22 -11.21
N THR A 12 -42.54 38.93 -12.20
CA THR A 12 -41.32 38.51 -12.92
C THR A 12 -40.06 38.50 -12.04
N SER A 13 -39.91 39.46 -11.12
CA SER A 13 -38.82 39.40 -10.14
C SER A 13 -38.95 38.17 -9.24
N ARG A 14 -40.15 37.92 -8.70
CA ARG A 14 -40.40 36.76 -7.84
C ARG A 14 -40.11 35.44 -8.54
N ASP A 15 -40.52 35.30 -9.80
CA ASP A 15 -40.30 34.09 -10.60
C ASP A 15 -38.80 33.85 -10.86
N VAL A 16 -38.03 34.91 -11.12
CA VAL A 16 -36.56 34.82 -11.28
C VAL A 16 -35.87 34.43 -9.97
N TYR A 17 -36.35 34.94 -8.82
CA TYR A 17 -35.82 34.52 -7.52
C TYR A 17 -36.14 33.05 -7.22
N LEU A 18 -37.34 32.58 -7.56
CA LEU A 18 -37.74 31.19 -7.37
C LEU A 18 -36.91 30.25 -8.26
N ASP A 19 -36.75 30.56 -9.55
CA ASP A 19 -35.90 29.78 -10.46
C ASP A 19 -34.44 29.72 -9.97
N ARG A 20 -33.90 30.84 -9.45
CA ARG A 20 -32.56 30.86 -8.87
C ARG A 20 -32.45 29.97 -7.62
N VAL A 21 -33.45 30.00 -6.73
CA VAL A 21 -33.46 29.15 -5.53
C VAL A 21 -33.59 27.68 -5.91
N ASP A 22 -34.42 27.34 -6.89
CA ASP A 22 -34.60 25.96 -7.36
C ASP A 22 -33.33 25.40 -7.99
N ARG A 23 -32.62 26.20 -8.80
CA ARG A 23 -31.32 25.83 -9.36
C ARG A 23 -30.28 25.59 -8.28
N LEU A 24 -30.12 26.53 -7.34
CA LEU A 24 -29.17 26.39 -6.24
C LEU A 24 -29.50 25.18 -5.35
N THR A 25 -30.78 24.90 -5.12
CA THR A 25 -31.22 23.73 -4.35
C THR A 25 -30.90 22.44 -5.09
N THR A 26 -31.07 22.42 -6.41
CA THR A 26 -30.73 21.26 -7.26
C THR A 26 -29.22 21.03 -7.30
N GLU A 27 -28.43 22.10 -7.45
CA GLU A 27 -26.97 22.05 -7.41
C GLU A 27 -26.47 21.55 -6.04
N LEU A 28 -27.03 22.06 -4.94
CA LEU A 28 -26.66 21.63 -3.59
C LEU A 28 -26.99 20.15 -3.36
N ARG A 29 -28.15 19.68 -3.82
CA ARG A 29 -28.51 18.25 -3.76
C ARG A 29 -27.54 17.40 -4.57
N SER A 30 -27.20 17.83 -5.79
CA SER A 30 -26.23 17.15 -6.65
C SER A 30 -24.85 17.05 -5.98
N GLN A 31 -24.37 18.17 -5.41
CA GLN A 31 -23.11 18.20 -4.69
C GLN A 31 -23.14 17.32 -3.43
N SER A 32 -24.24 17.30 -2.69
CA SER A 32 -24.42 16.41 -1.53
C SER A 32 -24.31 14.94 -1.94
N THR A 33 -24.99 14.54 -3.02
CA THR A 33 -24.93 13.15 -3.51
C THR A 33 -23.54 12.76 -4.01
N GLU A 34 -22.81 13.69 -4.62
CA GLU A 34 -21.44 13.42 -5.05
C GLU A 34 -20.49 13.29 -3.86
N LEU A 35 -20.67 14.08 -2.79
CA LEU A 35 -19.90 13.93 -1.55
C LEU A 35 -20.16 12.58 -0.88
N GLU A 36 -21.41 12.14 -0.81
CA GLU A 36 -21.77 10.82 -0.28
C GLU A 36 -21.11 9.70 -1.08
N ARG A 37 -21.12 9.81 -2.41
CA ARG A 37 -20.43 8.86 -3.30
C ARG A 37 -18.93 8.84 -3.07
N LEU A 38 -18.29 10.01 -2.99
CA LEU A 38 -16.85 10.11 -2.73
C LEU A 38 -16.47 9.53 -1.37
N HIS A 39 -17.31 9.72 -0.36
CA HIS A 39 -17.10 9.12 0.96
C HIS A 39 -17.14 7.59 0.88
N ALA A 40 -18.14 7.03 0.20
CA ALA A 40 -18.22 5.57 0.00
C ALA A 40 -17.00 5.00 -0.75
N ILE A 41 -16.49 5.71 -1.75
CA ILE A 41 -15.25 5.34 -2.46
C ILE A 41 -14.05 5.38 -1.52
N TYR A 42 -13.96 6.40 -0.68
CA TYR A 42 -12.87 6.55 0.27
C TYR A 42 -12.86 5.40 1.30
N ASP A 43 -14.02 5.07 1.87
CA ASP A 43 -14.16 3.97 2.82
C ASP A 43 -13.78 2.62 2.18
N GLU A 44 -14.18 2.39 0.94
CA GLU A 44 -13.77 1.19 0.20
C GLU A 44 -12.25 1.15 -0.04
N LEU A 45 -11.65 2.29 -0.39
CA LEU A 45 -10.22 2.39 -0.61
C LEU A 45 -9.42 2.17 0.68
N ASP A 46 -9.89 2.74 1.79
CA ASP A 46 -9.27 2.55 3.11
C ASP A 46 -9.32 1.07 3.54
N ALA A 47 -10.46 0.42 3.38
CA ALA A 47 -10.61 -1.01 3.65
C ALA A 47 -9.66 -1.87 2.79
N ARG A 48 -9.58 -1.59 1.48
CA ARG A 48 -8.66 -2.29 0.57
C ARG A 48 -7.20 -2.06 0.94
N ASN A 49 -6.82 -0.83 1.30
CA ASN A 49 -5.48 -0.51 1.76
C ASN A 49 -5.13 -1.24 3.06
N GLY A 50 -6.07 -1.34 3.99
CA GLY A 50 -5.90 -2.13 5.22
C GLY A 50 -5.63 -3.60 4.92
N LEU A 51 -6.35 -4.20 3.98
CA LEU A 51 -6.12 -5.59 3.55
C LEU A 51 -4.73 -5.77 2.91
N LEU A 52 -4.35 -4.88 1.99
CA LEU A 52 -3.04 -4.93 1.35
C LEU A 52 -1.90 -4.74 2.35
N HIS A 53 -2.06 -3.84 3.32
CA HIS A 53 -1.08 -3.63 4.38
C HIS A 53 -0.84 -4.92 5.19
N ASN A 54 -1.93 -5.59 5.59
CA ASN A 54 -1.86 -6.86 6.32
C ASN A 54 -1.18 -7.95 5.49
N GLU A 55 -1.48 -8.03 4.20
CA GLU A 55 -0.87 -9.00 3.30
C GLU A 55 0.64 -8.76 3.13
N VAL A 56 1.06 -7.50 2.99
CA VAL A 56 2.48 -7.13 2.97
C VAL A 56 3.19 -7.56 4.27
N LEU A 57 2.56 -7.35 5.42
CA LEU A 57 3.12 -7.80 6.70
C LEU A 57 3.23 -9.33 6.77
N ARG A 58 2.21 -10.04 6.29
CA ARG A 58 2.21 -11.52 6.22
C ARG A 58 3.33 -12.02 5.33
N LEU A 59 3.46 -11.47 4.12
CA LEU A 59 4.51 -11.84 3.17
C LEU A 59 5.90 -11.53 3.70
N LYS A 60 6.11 -10.39 4.37
CA LYS A 60 7.39 -10.06 5.02
C LYS A 60 7.76 -11.06 6.11
N ARG A 61 6.80 -11.52 6.92
CA ARG A 61 7.04 -12.56 7.94
C ARG A 61 7.41 -13.89 7.28
N ALA A 62 6.65 -14.34 6.28
CA ALA A 62 6.92 -15.57 5.53
C ALA A 62 8.27 -15.54 4.80
N GLN A 63 8.65 -14.39 4.23
CA GLN A 63 9.96 -14.23 3.60
C GLN A 63 11.10 -14.37 4.64
N ARG A 64 10.92 -13.81 5.84
CA ARG A 64 11.92 -13.90 6.90
C ARG A 64 12.13 -15.35 7.36
N THR A 65 11.06 -16.12 7.53
CA THR A 65 11.16 -17.55 7.86
C THR A 65 11.82 -18.33 6.74
N ASN A 66 11.42 -18.12 5.48
CA ASN A 66 12.03 -18.80 4.33
C ASN A 66 13.55 -18.54 4.22
N VAL A 67 14.01 -17.32 4.52
CA VAL A 67 15.44 -16.99 4.54
C VAL A 67 16.16 -17.70 5.69
N GLN A 68 15.55 -17.84 6.86
CA GLN A 68 16.12 -18.57 7.99
C GLN A 68 16.21 -20.07 7.72
N ASP A 69 15.18 -20.65 7.10
CA ASP A 69 15.14 -22.06 6.72
C ASP A 69 16.21 -22.36 5.66
N LEU A 70 16.33 -21.48 4.65
CA LEU A 70 17.36 -21.63 3.63
C LEU A 70 18.78 -21.51 4.20
N ALA A 71 18.98 -20.64 5.20
CA ALA A 71 20.26 -20.56 5.92
C ALA A 71 20.56 -21.84 6.70
N HIS A 72 19.57 -22.46 7.35
CA HIS A 72 19.73 -23.75 8.03
C HIS A 72 20.09 -24.87 7.05
N VAL A 73 19.37 -24.97 5.93
CA VAL A 73 19.66 -25.96 4.87
C VAL A 73 21.07 -25.75 4.32
N ALA A 74 21.46 -24.51 4.03
CA ALA A 74 22.81 -24.18 3.58
C ALA A 74 23.89 -24.61 4.60
N ALA A 75 23.66 -24.35 5.90
CA ALA A 75 24.58 -24.77 6.95
C ALA A 75 24.70 -26.30 7.03
N ALA A 76 23.58 -27.03 6.92
CA ALA A 76 23.56 -28.49 6.89
C ALA A 76 24.33 -29.06 5.68
N LEU A 77 24.16 -28.47 4.49
CA LEU A 77 24.90 -28.86 3.28
C LEU A 77 26.40 -28.65 3.46
N VAL A 78 26.82 -27.49 3.99
CA VAL A 78 28.24 -27.21 4.29
C VAL A 78 28.80 -28.17 5.33
N HIS A 79 28.01 -28.54 6.34
CA HIS A 79 28.43 -29.51 7.35
C HIS A 79 28.61 -30.90 6.76
N MET A 80 27.64 -31.37 5.96
CA MET A 80 27.74 -32.65 5.25
C MET A 80 28.91 -32.69 4.28
N SER A 81 29.19 -31.60 3.56
CA SER A 81 30.31 -31.54 2.63
C SER A 81 31.65 -31.71 3.36
N LYS A 82 31.80 -31.07 4.53
CA LYS A 82 32.98 -31.23 5.40
C LYS A 82 33.13 -32.64 5.95
N ILE A 83 32.04 -33.25 6.43
CA ILE A 83 32.07 -34.63 6.95
C ILE A 83 32.44 -35.62 5.85
N LYS A 84 31.83 -35.49 4.66
CA LYS A 84 32.03 -36.42 3.55
C LYS A 84 33.31 -36.14 2.74
N GLY A 85 34.03 -35.06 3.05
CA GLY A 85 35.20 -34.64 2.27
C GLY A 85 34.88 -34.21 0.84
N VAL A 86 33.61 -33.87 0.55
CA VAL A 86 33.17 -33.45 -0.78
C VAL A 86 33.30 -31.93 -0.90
N ALA A 87 34.06 -31.48 -1.89
CA ALA A 87 34.18 -30.05 -2.16
C ALA A 87 32.86 -29.50 -2.72
N LEU A 88 32.43 -28.35 -2.19
CA LEU A 88 31.34 -27.58 -2.79
C LEU A 88 31.86 -26.91 -4.06
N ASP A 89 31.03 -26.83 -5.10
CA ASP A 89 31.41 -26.13 -6.32
C ASP A 89 31.68 -24.64 -6.04
N PRO A 90 32.57 -23.99 -6.82
CA PRO A 90 32.96 -22.60 -6.57
C PRO A 90 31.78 -21.61 -6.60
N THR A 91 30.75 -21.88 -7.40
CA THR A 91 29.56 -21.01 -7.53
C THR A 91 28.74 -21.06 -6.25
N THR A 92 28.48 -22.26 -5.70
CA THR A 92 27.80 -22.45 -4.42
C THR A 92 28.56 -21.76 -3.29
N VAL A 93 29.88 -21.94 -3.21
CA VAL A 93 30.72 -21.24 -2.22
C VAL A 93 30.60 -19.72 -2.36
N GLY A 94 30.60 -19.21 -3.59
CA GLY A 94 30.43 -17.78 -3.88
C GLY A 94 29.06 -17.24 -3.41
N ILE A 95 27.98 -17.97 -3.67
CA ILE A 95 26.63 -17.61 -3.22
C ILE A 95 26.58 -17.56 -1.70
N LEU A 96 27.04 -18.61 -1.04
CA LEU A 96 27.01 -18.74 0.42
C LEU A 96 27.83 -17.64 1.12
N ARG A 97 29.00 -17.27 0.58
CA ARG A 97 29.79 -16.13 1.10
C ARG A 97 29.08 -14.79 0.93
N ARG A 98 28.50 -14.50 -0.25
CA ARG A 98 27.75 -13.25 -0.50
C ARG A 98 26.54 -13.11 0.42
N ARG A 99 25.93 -14.22 0.81
CA ARG A 99 24.81 -14.27 1.77
C ARG A 99 25.26 -14.23 3.23
N GLY A 100 26.57 -14.24 3.51
CA GLY A 100 27.12 -14.28 4.87
C GLY A 100 26.96 -15.64 5.58
N TRP A 101 26.55 -16.69 4.86
CA TRP A 101 26.30 -18.02 5.41
C TRP A 101 27.56 -18.89 5.47
N LEU A 102 28.59 -18.52 4.71
CA LEU A 102 29.93 -19.08 4.84
C LEU A 102 30.86 -17.97 5.35
N PRO A 103 31.57 -18.14 6.49
CA PRO A 103 32.52 -17.15 6.96
C PRO A 103 33.58 -16.88 5.88
N SER A 104 33.65 -15.61 5.45
CA SER A 104 34.67 -15.13 4.53
C SER A 104 35.99 -15.02 5.29
N LYS A 105 36.79 -16.09 5.21
CA LYS A 105 38.10 -16.26 5.88
C LYS A 105 37.98 -16.36 7.40
N SER A 106 38.61 -17.40 7.95
CA SER A 106 38.82 -17.50 9.39
C SER A 106 39.59 -16.25 9.84
N ARG A 107 39.05 -15.52 10.81
CA ARG A 107 39.87 -14.69 11.70
C ARG A 107 40.65 -15.62 12.63
N THR A 108 41.51 -16.46 12.05
CA THR A 108 42.62 -17.11 12.74
C THR A 108 43.68 -16.03 12.89
N GLY A 109 43.67 -15.31 14.01
CA GLY A 109 44.60 -14.22 14.25
C GLY A 109 44.05 -13.12 15.15
N ALA A 110 43.60 -13.47 16.35
CA ALA A 110 43.65 -12.56 17.49
C ALA A 110 43.88 -13.43 18.73
N LEU A 111 45.10 -13.99 18.82
CA LEU A 111 45.71 -14.27 20.11
C LEU A 111 45.69 -12.94 20.87
N ARG A 112 44.86 -12.85 21.91
CA ARG A 112 44.98 -11.76 22.88
C ARG A 112 46.34 -11.96 23.56
N ALA A 113 47.27 -11.04 23.28
CA ALA A 113 48.40 -10.78 24.16
C ALA A 113 47.91 -10.07 25.42
#